data_AF-A0A7R9ZL98-F1
#
_entry.id   AF-A0A7R9ZL98-F1
#
_cell.length_a   1.000
_cell.length_b   1.000
_cell.length_c   1.000
_cell.angle_alpha   90.00
_cell.angle_beta   90.00
_cell.angle_gamma   90.00
#
_symmetry.space_group_name_H-M   'P 1'
#
loop_
_entity.id
_entity.type
_entity.pdbx_description
1 polymer ?
#
loop_
_entity_poly.entity_id
_entity_poly.type
_entity_poly.pdbx_seq_one_letter_code
_entity_poly.pdbx_strand_id
1 'polypeptide(L)'
;CQNIQPIVAKGWDEKIVDVMIEKCKGPLAAVKGVAATYRMTRRPPPDRASHFVSTILRPLKEFSAEFVNRTPPSVTGQWKTSIVATISNEYANATRDLLETVQKTEAALQSRRARRAAAGGISDGDKVKLQLYLDYKEFLNAVNDVGVDPANCEGINRLRALTEEGASLMTENK
;
A
#
# COMPACT_ATOMS: atom_id res chain seq x y z
N CYS A 1 22.04 -37.24 16.32
CA CYS A 1 22.08 -35.85 15.84
C CYS A 1 20.75 -35.19 16.14
N GLN A 2 20.71 -34.16 17.00
CA GLN A 2 19.46 -33.44 17.29
C GLN A 2 19.00 -32.68 16.05
N ASN A 3 17.70 -32.75 15.75
CA ASN A 3 17.08 -32.02 14.65
C ASN A 3 17.06 -30.51 14.98
N ILE A 4 18.00 -29.75 14.41
CA ILE A 4 18.13 -28.30 14.65
C ILE A 4 17.15 -27.44 13.84
N GLN A 5 16.41 -28.04 12.90
CA GLN A 5 15.53 -27.30 11.99
C GLN A 5 14.46 -26.44 12.66
N PRO A 6 13.81 -26.85 13.77
CA PRO A 6 12.85 -26.01 14.47
C PRO A 6 13.47 -24.72 15.04
N ILE A 7 14.72 -24.79 15.51
CA ILE A 7 15.44 -23.62 16.05
C ILE A 7 15.80 -22.66 14.92
N VAL A 8 16.23 -23.18 13.77
CA VAL A 8 16.55 -22.38 12.58
C VAL A 8 15.30 -21.68 12.03
N ALA A 9 14.17 -22.38 11.92
CA ALA A 9 12.91 -21.80 11.48
C ALA A 9 12.44 -20.68 12.42
N LYS A 10 12.47 -20.94 13.74
CA LYS A 10 12.12 -19.94 14.75
C LYS A 10 13.01 -18.70 14.68
N GLY A 11 14.34 -18.87 14.61
CA GLY A 11 15.28 -17.76 14.52
C GLY A 11 15.15 -16.94 13.24
N TRP A 12 14.74 -17.59 12.14
CA TRP A 12 14.42 -16.91 10.88
C TRP A 12 13.20 -16.00 11.04
N ASP A 13 12.11 -16.55 11.58
CA ASP A 13 10.88 -15.80 11.80
C ASP A 13 11.07 -14.65 12.82
N GLU A 14 11.87 -14.85 13.87
CA GLU A 14 12.12 -13.81 14.88
C GLU A 14 13.11 -12.70 14.46
N LYS A 15 13.82 -12.85 13.34
CA LYS A 15 14.87 -11.89 12.94
C LYS A 15 14.76 -11.43 11.51
N ILE A 16 14.62 -12.34 10.56
CA ILE A 16 14.55 -11.98 9.15
C ILE A 16 13.20 -11.33 8.84
N VAL A 17 12.10 -11.92 9.31
CA VAL A 17 10.76 -11.35 9.12
C VAL A 17 10.67 -9.97 9.74
N ASP A 18 11.10 -9.80 10.99
CA ASP A 18 11.08 -8.50 11.69
C ASP A 18 11.90 -7.42 10.95
N VAL A 19 13.14 -7.75 10.54
CA VAL A 19 14.00 -6.79 9.81
C VAL A 19 13.39 -6.43 8.46
N MET A 20 12.81 -7.39 7.74
CA MET A 20 12.16 -7.13 6.46
C MET A 20 10.90 -6.28 6.64
N ILE A 21 10.11 -6.56 7.67
CA ILE A 21 8.94 -5.77 8.06
C ILE A 21 9.36 -4.31 8.27
N GLU A 22 10.33 -4.04 9.14
CA GLU A 22 10.76 -2.66 9.42
C GLU A 22 11.30 -1.93 8.17
N LYS A 23 12.04 -2.63 7.30
CA LYS A 23 12.51 -2.06 6.02
C LYS A 23 11.36 -1.74 5.06
N CYS A 24 10.36 -2.61 4.97
CA CYS A 24 9.22 -2.44 4.07
C CYS A 24 8.23 -1.38 4.59
N LYS A 25 8.19 -1.12 5.90
CA LYS A 25 7.34 -0.06 6.49
C LYS A 25 7.79 1.35 6.15
N GLY A 26 9.10 1.59 6.07
CA GLY A 26 9.66 2.93 5.90
C GLY A 26 8.96 3.78 4.82
N PRO A 27 8.77 3.25 3.59
CA PRO A 27 8.08 3.97 2.52
C PRO A 27 6.60 4.34 2.81
N LEU A 28 5.90 3.62 3.71
CA LEU A 28 4.49 3.88 4.02
C LEU A 28 4.27 5.25 4.68
N ALA A 29 5.31 5.87 5.25
CA ALA A 29 5.22 7.23 5.78
C ALA A 29 4.81 8.26 4.70
N ALA A 30 5.11 7.98 3.43
CA ALA A 30 4.77 8.84 2.31
C ALA A 30 3.27 8.90 1.98
N VAL A 31 2.47 7.94 2.46
CA VAL A 31 1.01 7.89 2.21
C VAL A 31 0.34 9.20 2.65
N LYS A 32 0.72 9.74 3.81
CA LYS A 32 0.17 11.00 4.33
C LYS A 32 0.41 12.20 3.41
N GLY A 33 1.45 12.14 2.57
CA GLY A 33 1.80 13.18 1.61
C GLY A 33 0.97 13.17 0.32
N VAL A 34 0.22 12.10 0.04
CA VAL A 34 -0.52 11.96 -1.23
C VAL A 34 -1.53 13.11 -1.41
N ALA A 35 -2.28 13.48 -0.36
CA ALA A 35 -3.24 14.58 -0.45
C ALA A 35 -2.60 15.94 -0.75
N ALA A 36 -1.38 16.18 -0.28
CA ALA A 36 -0.66 17.44 -0.55
C ALA A 36 -0.31 17.61 -2.03
N THR A 37 -0.24 16.51 -2.80
CA THR A 37 0.07 16.53 -4.22
C THR A 37 -1.03 17.21 -5.05
N TYR A 38 -2.30 17.09 -4.64
CA TYR A 38 -3.44 17.59 -5.41
C TYR A 38 -4.02 18.88 -4.86
N ARG A 39 -3.98 19.07 -3.54
CA ARG A 39 -4.61 20.19 -2.85
C ARG A 39 -4.22 21.53 -3.46
N MET A 40 -5.19 22.24 -4.04
CA MET A 40 -4.99 23.57 -4.63
C MET A 40 -3.93 23.62 -5.75
N THR A 41 -3.53 22.46 -6.27
CA THR A 41 -2.62 22.37 -7.40
C THR A 41 -3.49 22.20 -8.64
N ARG A 42 -3.31 23.01 -9.68
CA ARG A 42 -4.02 22.83 -10.96
C ARG A 42 -3.57 21.55 -11.71
N ARG A 43 -3.08 20.54 -10.99
CA ARG A 43 -2.58 19.29 -11.55
C ARG A 43 -3.72 18.51 -12.18
N PRO A 44 -3.44 17.82 -13.30
CA PRO A 44 -4.38 16.88 -13.89
C PRO A 44 -4.66 15.72 -12.92
N PRO A 45 -5.73 14.95 -13.16
CA PRO A 45 -5.94 13.67 -12.49
C PRO A 45 -4.70 12.77 -12.65
N PRO A 46 -4.37 11.94 -11.64
CA PRO A 46 -3.27 10.99 -11.76
C PRO A 46 -3.51 9.93 -12.83
N ASP A 47 -2.43 9.56 -13.49
CA ASP A 47 -2.37 8.52 -14.53
C ASP A 47 -1.46 7.34 -14.15
N ARG A 48 -0.66 7.50 -13.08
CA ARG A 48 0.29 6.49 -12.58
C ARG A 48 0.35 6.46 -11.07
N ALA A 49 0.83 5.36 -10.52
CA ALA A 49 1.06 5.19 -9.09
C ALA A 49 2.16 6.15 -8.56
N SER A 50 2.07 6.44 -7.26
CA SER A 50 3.05 7.18 -6.48
C SER A 50 4.39 6.43 -6.46
N HIS A 51 5.49 7.17 -6.62
CA HIS A 51 6.81 6.57 -6.74
C HIS A 51 7.25 5.73 -5.53
N PHE A 52 6.77 6.05 -4.32
CA PHE A 52 7.13 5.29 -3.11
C PHE A 52 6.60 3.85 -3.14
N VAL A 53 5.52 3.57 -3.88
CA VAL A 53 4.84 2.26 -3.86
C VAL A 53 5.77 1.14 -4.33
N SER A 54 6.50 1.38 -5.43
CA SER A 54 7.47 0.42 -5.96
C SER A 54 8.64 0.15 -5.02
N THR A 55 8.82 0.98 -3.99
CA THR A 55 9.88 0.83 -2.99
C THR A 55 9.46 0.05 -1.75
N ILE A 56 8.15 -0.17 -1.53
CA ILE A 56 7.61 -0.82 -0.32
C ILE A 56 8.16 -2.24 -0.18
N LEU A 57 7.99 -3.09 -1.20
CA LEU A 57 8.42 -4.50 -1.16
C LEU A 57 9.79 -4.73 -1.80
N ARG A 58 10.49 -3.66 -2.22
CA ARG A 58 11.84 -3.78 -2.78
C ARG A 58 12.82 -4.50 -1.84
N PRO A 59 12.89 -4.22 -0.53
CA PRO A 59 13.77 -4.95 0.38
C PRO A 59 13.51 -6.46 0.38
N LEU A 60 12.23 -6.85 0.38
CA LEU A 60 11.82 -8.25 0.32
C LEU A 60 12.20 -8.90 -1.03
N LYS A 61 11.99 -8.18 -2.14
CA LYS A 61 12.35 -8.66 -3.49
C LYS A 61 13.86 -8.89 -3.62
N GLU A 62 14.67 -7.92 -3.20
CA GLU A 62 16.13 -8.00 -3.23
C GLU A 62 16.65 -9.12 -2.34
N PHE A 63 16.17 -9.19 -1.09
CA PHE A 63 16.54 -10.24 -0.15
C PHE A 63 16.15 -11.63 -0.68
N SER A 64 14.93 -11.78 -1.22
CA SER A 64 14.51 -13.05 -1.79
C SER A 64 15.37 -13.47 -2.99
N ALA A 65 15.79 -12.54 -3.84
CA ALA A 65 16.62 -12.85 -5.01
C ALA A 65 18.03 -13.30 -4.60
N GLU A 66 18.62 -12.63 -3.60
CA GLU A 66 19.96 -12.95 -3.12
C GLU A 66 20.02 -14.27 -2.33
N PHE A 67 18.99 -14.57 -1.53
CA PHE A 67 18.99 -15.68 -0.58
C PHE A 67 18.14 -16.90 -1.00
N VAL A 68 17.55 -16.91 -2.21
CA VAL A 68 16.71 -18.04 -2.68
C VAL A 68 17.41 -19.40 -2.58
N ASN A 69 18.70 -19.45 -2.94
CA ASN A 69 19.50 -20.69 -2.90
C ASN A 69 20.10 -20.99 -1.51
N ARG A 70 19.94 -20.08 -0.55
CA ARG A 70 20.49 -20.17 0.82
C ARG A 70 19.40 -20.30 1.88
N THR A 71 18.14 -20.28 1.48
CA THR A 71 17.00 -20.42 2.39
C THR A 71 16.97 -21.87 2.90
N PRO A 72 17.01 -22.10 4.22
CA PRO A 72 16.97 -23.45 4.76
C PRO A 72 15.71 -24.19 4.30
N PRO A 73 15.77 -25.49 3.98
CA PRO A 73 14.59 -26.26 3.54
C PRO A 73 13.44 -26.27 4.58
N SER A 74 13.76 -26.03 5.86
CA SER A 74 12.80 -25.91 6.95
C SER A 74 12.00 -24.61 6.94
N VAL A 75 12.50 -23.58 6.24
CA VAL A 75 11.86 -22.27 6.12
C VAL A 75 11.02 -22.31 4.84
N THR A 76 9.72 -22.57 5.01
CA THR A 76 8.75 -22.55 3.91
C THR A 76 8.47 -21.11 3.45
N GLY A 77 7.86 -20.91 2.28
CA GLY A 77 7.54 -19.57 1.76
C GLY A 77 6.60 -18.72 2.63
N GLN A 78 6.09 -19.25 3.76
CA GLN A 78 5.17 -18.57 4.67
C GLN A 78 5.71 -17.26 5.24
N TRP A 79 7.02 -17.13 5.44
CA TRP A 79 7.62 -15.90 5.96
C TRP A 79 7.35 -14.68 5.08
N LYS A 80 7.33 -14.86 3.74
CA LYS A 80 6.97 -13.78 2.80
C LYS A 80 5.53 -13.34 2.99
N THR A 81 4.62 -14.30 3.13
CA THR A 81 3.20 -14.03 3.38
C THR A 81 3.02 -13.28 4.70
N SER A 82 3.74 -13.64 5.77
CA SER A 82 3.69 -12.91 7.05
C SER A 82 4.15 -11.46 6.93
N ILE A 83 5.23 -11.20 6.18
CA ILE A 83 5.71 -9.83 5.89
C ILE A 83 4.64 -9.06 5.12
N VAL A 84 4.17 -9.59 3.99
CA VAL A 84 3.18 -8.91 3.13
C VAL A 84 1.86 -8.68 3.87
N ALA A 85 1.39 -9.64 4.67
CA ALA A 85 0.19 -9.49 5.49
C ALA A 85 0.34 -8.34 6.49
N THR A 86 1.50 -8.22 7.12
CA THR A 86 1.79 -7.12 8.07
C THR A 86 1.83 -5.77 7.35
N ILE A 87 2.61 -5.67 6.27
CA ILE A 87 2.79 -4.44 5.51
C ILE A 87 1.49 -3.97 4.85
N SER A 88 0.71 -4.89 4.29
CA SER A 88 -0.59 -4.55 3.70
C SER A 88 -1.60 -4.05 4.74
N ASN A 89 -1.58 -4.60 5.97
CA ASN A 89 -2.42 -4.10 7.06
C ASN A 89 -2.04 -2.68 7.51
N GLU A 90 -0.74 -2.40 7.63
CA GLU A 90 -0.27 -1.06 7.97
C GLU A 90 -0.56 -0.06 6.85
N TYR A 91 -0.40 -0.48 5.59
CA TYR A 91 -0.75 0.35 4.45
C TYR A 91 -2.25 0.62 4.39
N ALA A 92 -3.10 -0.39 4.65
CA ALA A 92 -4.55 -0.19 4.76
C ALA A 92 -4.90 0.82 5.85
N ASN A 93 -4.25 0.75 7.02
CA ASN A 93 -4.45 1.70 8.10
C ASN A 93 -4.06 3.13 7.69
N ALA A 94 -2.86 3.32 7.12
CA ALA A 94 -2.40 4.63 6.66
C ALA A 94 -3.31 5.22 5.57
N THR A 95 -3.83 4.37 4.68
CA THR A 95 -4.78 4.75 3.61
C THR A 95 -6.12 5.20 4.19
N ARG A 96 -6.68 4.45 5.14
CA ARG A 96 -7.92 4.83 5.84
C ARG A 96 -7.75 6.18 6.55
N ASP A 97 -6.69 6.36 7.32
CA ASP A 97 -6.44 7.59 8.08
C ASP A 97 -6.32 8.81 7.15
N LEU A 98 -5.71 8.64 5.97
CA LEU A 98 -5.64 9.67 4.94
C LEU A 98 -7.02 9.99 4.37
N LEU A 99 -7.82 8.97 3.99
CA LEU A 99 -9.17 9.17 3.45
C LEU A 99 -10.07 9.90 4.43
N GLU A 100 -10.03 9.53 5.72
CA GLU A 100 -10.75 10.25 6.77
C GLU A 100 -10.34 11.72 6.87
N THR A 101 -9.04 12.00 6.73
CA THR A 101 -8.51 13.37 6.75
C THR A 101 -8.99 14.18 5.54
N VAL A 102 -8.99 13.57 4.35
CA VAL A 102 -9.51 14.18 3.11
C VAL A 102 -11.00 14.47 3.27
N GLN A 103 -11.80 13.50 3.70
CA GLN A 103 -13.24 13.66 3.90
C GLN A 103 -13.58 14.79 4.88
N LYS A 104 -12.90 14.85 6.03
CA LYS A 104 -13.07 15.94 7.02
C LYS A 104 -12.72 17.30 6.42
N THR A 105 -11.65 17.36 5.64
CA THR A 105 -11.19 18.60 5.00
C THR A 105 -12.19 19.07 3.94
N GLU A 106 -12.70 18.16 3.11
CA GLU A 106 -13.69 18.48 2.09
C GLU A 106 -15.03 18.92 2.67
N ALA A 107 -15.52 18.26 3.72
CA ALA A 107 -16.73 18.67 4.43
C ALA A 107 -16.61 20.09 5.01
N ALA A 108 -15.44 20.43 5.57
CA ALA A 108 -15.14 21.78 6.07
C ALA A 108 -15.05 22.83 4.95
N LEU A 109 -14.59 22.45 3.75
CA LEU A 109 -14.58 23.33 2.58
C LEU A 109 -15.98 23.50 1.98
N GLN A 110 -16.80 22.45 1.93
CA GLN A 110 -18.16 22.49 1.39
C GLN A 110 -19.07 23.38 2.26
N SER A 111 -18.98 23.28 3.59
CA SER A 111 -19.73 24.18 4.50
C SER A 111 -19.36 25.66 4.31
N ARG A 112 -18.11 25.95 3.91
CA ARG A 112 -17.66 27.30 3.50
C ARG A 112 -18.07 27.69 2.08
N ARG A 113 -18.17 26.72 1.16
CA ARG A 113 -18.47 26.92 -0.27
C ARG A 113 -19.96 26.95 -0.61
N ALA A 114 -20.88 26.66 0.31
CA ALA A 114 -22.33 26.81 0.12
C ALA A 114 -22.79 28.23 -0.31
N ARG A 115 -21.87 29.19 -0.50
CA ARG A 115 -22.11 30.50 -1.14
C ARG A 115 -21.67 30.64 -2.61
N ARG A 116 -20.98 29.67 -3.24
CA ARG A 116 -20.54 29.77 -4.65
C ARG A 116 -20.64 28.43 -5.38
N ALA A 117 -21.44 28.44 -6.45
CA ALA A 117 -21.77 27.31 -7.32
C ALA A 117 -20.55 26.57 -7.90
N ALA A 118 -20.76 25.28 -8.15
CA ALA A 118 -19.79 24.29 -8.59
C ALA A 118 -19.19 24.60 -9.96
N ALA A 119 -17.86 24.62 -10.03
CA ALA A 119 -17.15 24.43 -11.29
C ALA A 119 -17.08 22.92 -11.56
N GLY A 120 -17.65 22.48 -12.69
CA GLY A 120 -17.62 21.08 -13.11
C GLY A 120 -16.18 20.60 -13.32
N GLY A 121 -15.79 19.55 -12.61
CA GLY A 121 -14.48 18.93 -12.67
C GLY A 121 -14.25 18.01 -11.47
N ILE A 122 -13.32 17.07 -11.61
CA ILE A 122 -12.94 16.14 -10.54
C ILE A 122 -12.41 16.91 -9.32
N SER A 123 -12.91 16.58 -8.13
CA SER A 123 -12.49 17.28 -6.90
C SER A 123 -11.05 16.92 -6.51
N ASP A 124 -10.43 17.72 -5.64
CA ASP A 124 -9.10 17.37 -5.12
C ASP A 124 -9.16 16.05 -4.33
N GLY A 125 -10.26 15.77 -3.59
CA GLY A 125 -10.47 14.49 -2.92
C GLY A 125 -10.63 13.33 -3.89
N ASP A 126 -11.35 13.52 -4.99
CA ASP A 126 -11.50 12.49 -6.02
C ASP A 126 -10.16 12.16 -6.70
N LYS A 127 -9.30 13.16 -6.93
CA LYS A 127 -7.92 12.91 -7.41
C LYS A 127 -7.10 12.10 -6.41
N VAL A 128 -7.27 12.35 -5.10
CA VAL A 128 -6.62 11.54 -4.06
C VAL A 128 -7.13 10.10 -4.08
N LYS A 129 -8.44 9.88 -4.15
CA LYS A 129 -9.03 8.54 -4.25
C LYS A 129 -8.52 7.78 -5.47
N LEU A 130 -8.44 8.47 -6.62
CA LEU A 130 -7.88 7.90 -7.85
C LEU A 130 -6.38 7.54 -7.69
N GLN A 131 -5.58 8.42 -7.07
CA GLN A 131 -4.16 8.12 -6.80
C GLN A 131 -4.01 6.89 -5.90
N LEU A 132 -4.80 6.79 -4.83
CA LEU A 132 -4.74 5.66 -3.92
C LEU A 132 -5.15 4.34 -4.59
N TYR A 133 -6.09 4.38 -5.55
CA TYR A 133 -6.43 3.22 -6.36
C TYR A 133 -5.28 2.77 -7.28
N LEU A 134 -4.61 3.72 -7.95
CA LEU A 134 -3.41 3.44 -8.74
C LEU A 134 -2.29 2.86 -7.88
N ASP A 135 -2.10 3.42 -6.69
CA ASP A 135 -1.10 2.96 -5.72
C ASP A 135 -1.41 1.53 -5.24
N TYR A 136 -2.68 1.23 -4.94
CA TYR A 136 -3.13 -0.11 -4.59
C TYR A 136 -2.80 -1.13 -5.70
N LYS A 137 -3.09 -0.79 -6.96
CA LYS A 137 -2.80 -1.69 -8.09
C LYS A 137 -1.31 -1.96 -8.23
N GLU A 138 -0.48 -0.93 -8.10
CA GLU A 138 0.98 -1.09 -8.18
C GLU A 138 1.51 -1.93 -7.00
N PHE A 139 0.97 -1.73 -5.79
CA PHE A 139 1.29 -2.56 -4.65
C PHE A 139 0.87 -4.02 -4.86
N LEU A 140 -0.29 -4.28 -5.46
CA LEU A 140 -0.75 -5.63 -5.80
C LEU A 140 0.20 -6.31 -6.80
N ASN A 141 0.71 -5.58 -7.80
CA ASN A 141 1.74 -6.08 -8.70
C ASN A 141 3.02 -6.46 -7.92
N ALA A 142 3.47 -5.59 -7.01
CA ALA A 142 4.64 -5.86 -6.18
C ALA A 142 4.46 -7.10 -5.27
N VAL A 143 3.24 -7.36 -4.78
CA VAL A 143 2.90 -8.57 -4.00
C VAL A 143 3.03 -9.83 -4.85
N ASN A 144 2.50 -9.82 -6.07
CA ASN A 144 2.63 -10.94 -7.00
C ASN A 144 4.10 -11.19 -7.38
N ASP A 145 4.87 -10.12 -7.61
CA ASP A 145 6.30 -10.17 -7.93
C ASP A 145 7.17 -10.87 -6.88
N VAL A 146 6.79 -10.76 -5.59
CA VAL A 146 7.50 -11.47 -4.51
C VAL A 146 7.01 -12.90 -4.29
N GLY A 147 6.00 -13.33 -5.06
CA GLY A 147 5.45 -14.68 -5.05
C GLY A 147 4.48 -14.95 -3.90
N VAL A 148 3.79 -13.92 -3.41
CA VAL A 148 2.76 -14.06 -2.38
C VAL A 148 1.39 -13.99 -3.03
N ASP A 149 0.54 -14.96 -2.74
CA ASP A 149 -0.87 -14.94 -3.16
C ASP A 149 -1.63 -13.86 -2.37
N PRO A 150 -2.15 -12.81 -3.03
CA PRO A 150 -2.85 -11.73 -2.36
C PRO A 150 -4.09 -12.16 -1.56
N ALA A 151 -4.72 -13.29 -1.91
CA ALA A 151 -5.88 -13.81 -1.21
C ALA A 151 -5.59 -14.18 0.25
N ASN A 152 -4.31 -14.43 0.58
CA ASN A 152 -3.86 -14.79 1.92
C ASN A 152 -3.55 -13.57 2.80
N CYS A 153 -3.80 -12.35 2.33
CA CYS A 153 -3.49 -11.12 3.06
C CYS A 153 -4.73 -10.23 3.21
N GLU A 154 -5.34 -10.23 4.40
CA GLU A 154 -6.52 -9.41 4.70
C GLU A 154 -6.29 -7.92 4.41
N GLY A 155 -5.10 -7.40 4.70
CA GLY A 155 -4.73 -6.01 4.41
C GLY A 155 -4.89 -5.62 2.94
N ILE A 156 -4.69 -6.56 2.00
CA ILE A 156 -4.90 -6.32 0.57
C ILE A 156 -6.39 -6.19 0.24
N ASN A 157 -7.24 -7.02 0.85
CA ASN A 157 -8.69 -6.91 0.70
C ASN A 157 -9.20 -5.58 1.27
N ARG A 158 -8.65 -5.15 2.41
CA ARG A 158 -8.95 -3.85 3.00
C ARG A 158 -8.51 -2.69 2.11
N LEU A 159 -7.30 -2.74 1.54
CA LEU A 159 -6.83 -1.73 0.57
C LEU A 159 -7.73 -1.66 -0.68
N ARG A 160 -8.15 -2.82 -1.21
CA ARG A 160 -9.10 -2.87 -2.32
C ARG A 160 -10.40 -2.13 -1.99
N ALA A 161 -11.01 -2.47 -0.85
CA ALA A 161 -12.27 -1.85 -0.42
C ALA A 161 -12.12 -0.34 -0.17
N LEU A 162 -11.02 0.09 0.47
CA LEU A 162 -10.75 1.51 0.73
C LEU A 162 -10.53 2.33 -0.55
N THR A 163 -10.13 1.70 -1.65
CA THR A 163 -9.76 2.38 -2.89
C THR A 163 -10.75 2.16 -4.04
N GLU A 164 -11.85 1.45 -3.78
CA GLU A 164 -12.86 1.10 -4.80
C GLU A 164 -13.52 2.33 -5.42
N GLU A 165 -13.78 3.37 -4.63
CA GLU A 165 -14.30 4.65 -5.15
C GLU A 165 -13.38 5.26 -6.22
N GLY A 166 -12.06 5.12 -6.07
CA GLY A 166 -11.09 5.57 -7.07
C GLY A 166 -11.18 4.80 -8.40
N ALA A 167 -11.61 3.53 -8.36
CA ALA A 167 -11.80 2.73 -9.56
C ALA A 167 -12.98 3.25 -10.40
N SER A 168 -14.10 3.58 -9.77
CA SER A 168 -15.29 4.14 -10.42
C SER A 168 -14.98 5.47 -11.12
N LEU A 169 -14.16 6.31 -10.49
CA LEU A 169 -13.70 7.57 -11.07
C LEU A 169 -12.81 7.38 -12.30
N MET A 170 -12.05 6.27 -12.39
CA MET A 170 -11.24 5.97 -13.58
C MET A 170 -12.11 5.61 -14.78
N THR A 171 -13.25 4.95 -14.57
CA THR A 171 -14.16 4.53 -15.65
C THR A 171 -14.98 5.67 -16.24
N GLU A 172 -15.27 6.71 -15.45
CA GLU A 172 -16.05 7.88 -15.90
C GLU A 172 -15.23 8.89 -16.72
N ASN A 173 -13.90 8.79 -16.72
CA ASN A 173 -12.98 9.71 -17.40
C ASN A 173 -12.39 9.15 -18.71
N LYS A 174 -12.89 8.01 -19.21
CA LYS A 174 -12.52 7.40 -20.51
C LYS A 174 -13.63 7.58 -21.52
#